data_AF-A0AAQ4P603-F1
#
_entry.id   AF-A0AAQ4P603-F1
#
_cell.length_a   1.000
_cell.length_b   1.000
_cell.length_c   1.000
_cell.angle_alpha   90.00
_cell.angle_beta   90.00
_cell.angle_gamma   90.00
#
_symmetry.space_group_name_H-M   'P 1'
#
loop_
_entity.id
_entity.type
_entity.pdbx_description
1 polymer ?
#
loop_
_entity_poly.entity_id
_entity_poly.type
_entity_poly.pdbx_seq_one_letter_code
_entity_poly.pdbx_strand_id
1 'polypeptide(L)'
;MVSGAHNQAALGQILSSLSNPSPVVILELPPEEIDVLTGKDRMGFFTTGITLGNKKCSVIRDSISIENDWTMDIRTKSQGGEPTYNISLGKATKALVVVMGKEGIHGGQLNKKAFSMAEYLRKSGY
;
A
#
# COMPACT_ATOMS: atom_id res chain seq x y z
N MET A 1 13.86 -34.81 14.42
CA MET A 1 12.42 -34.51 14.59
C MET A 1 12.23 -34.27 16.08
N VAL A 2 11.82 -33.13 16.64
CA VAL A 2 11.06 -31.94 16.22
C VAL A 2 11.49 -30.81 17.17
N SER A 3 11.63 -29.57 16.71
CA SER A 3 11.27 -28.35 17.49
C SER A 3 11.69 -27.09 16.73
N GLY A 4 11.01 -26.82 15.61
CA GLY A 4 11.07 -25.54 14.90
C GLY A 4 9.80 -24.70 15.09
N ALA A 5 8.99 -25.00 16.12
CA ALA A 5 7.62 -24.50 16.25
C ALA A 5 7.46 -23.29 17.19
N HIS A 6 8.55 -22.72 17.74
CA HIS A 6 8.45 -21.68 18.77
C HIS A 6 8.51 -20.22 18.31
N ASN A 7 8.77 -19.95 17.02
CA ASN A 7 8.86 -18.55 16.54
C ASN A 7 7.67 -18.06 15.68
N GLN A 8 6.74 -18.93 15.29
CA GLN A 8 5.57 -18.50 14.50
C GLN A 8 4.40 -18.00 15.38
N ALA A 9 4.28 -18.50 16.61
CA ALA A 9 3.23 -18.10 17.54
C ALA A 9 3.44 -16.67 18.09
N ALA A 10 4.69 -16.22 18.26
CA ALA A 10 5.01 -14.91 18.80
C ALA A 10 4.65 -13.76 17.83
N LEU A 11 4.85 -13.96 16.52
CA LEU A 11 4.43 -13.00 15.49
C LEU A 11 2.90 -12.90 15.40
N GLY A 12 2.19 -14.03 15.51
CA GLY A 12 0.73 -14.07 15.54
C GLY A 12 0.14 -13.35 16.76
N GLN A 13 0.80 -13.42 17.93
CA GLN A 13 0.33 -12.72 19.14
C GLN A 13 0.56 -11.20 19.09
N ILE A 14 1.66 -10.74 18.49
CA ILE A 14 1.91 -9.30 18.28
C ILE A 14 0.85 -8.71 17.32
N LEU A 15 0.50 -9.43 16.25
CA LEU A 15 -0.58 -9.04 15.33
C LEU A 15 -1.96 -9.06 15.99
N SER A 16 -2.24 -10.01 16.89
CA SER A 16 -3.51 -10.05 17.64
C SER A 16 -3.64 -8.94 18.69
N SER A 17 -2.51 -8.41 19.20
CA SER A 17 -2.47 -7.30 20.15
C SER A 17 -2.70 -5.92 19.51
N LEU A 18 -2.77 -5.86 18.17
CA LEU A 18 -3.18 -4.69 17.40
C LEU A 18 -4.72 -4.62 17.23
N SER A 19 -5.50 -5.28 18.10
CA SER A 19 -6.96 -5.11 18.20
C SER A 19 -7.38 -3.77 18.82
N ASN A 20 -6.60 -2.70 18.61
CA ASN A 20 -7.01 -1.34 18.89
C ASN A 20 -7.70 -0.78 17.64
N PRO A 21 -8.84 -0.06 17.76
CA PRO A 21 -9.48 0.59 16.62
C PRO A 21 -8.71 1.85 16.25
N SER A 22 -7.42 1.74 15.98
CA SER A 22 -6.66 2.80 15.34
C SER A 22 -7.17 2.92 13.90
N PRO A 23 -7.43 4.13 13.38
CA PRO A 23 -7.91 4.32 12.00
C PRO A 23 -6.87 3.98 10.92
N VAL A 24 -5.76 3.34 11.31
CA VAL A 24 -4.56 3.10 10.50
C VAL A 24 -4.27 1.61 10.50
N VAL A 25 -4.38 0.97 9.34
CA VAL A 25 -3.92 -0.39 9.09
C VAL A 25 -2.46 -0.30 8.65
N ILE A 26 -1.55 -0.94 9.39
CA ILE A 26 -0.15 -1.07 8.96
C ILE A 26 -0.12 -2.19 7.91
N LEU A 27 0.27 -1.86 6.67
CA LEU A 27 0.59 -2.87 5.66
C LEU A 27 2.04 -3.30 5.83
N GLU A 28 2.27 -4.59 5.98
CA GLU A 28 3.58 -5.20 5.82
C GLU A 28 3.88 -5.34 4.32
N LEU A 29 4.76 -4.49 3.79
CA LEU A 29 5.21 -4.54 2.40
C LEU A 29 6.61 -5.16 2.34
N PRO A 30 6.77 -6.35 1.74
CA PRO A 30 8.07 -6.92 1.44
C PRO A 30 8.91 -5.98 0.56
N PRO A 31 10.25 -5.97 0.71
CA PRO A 31 11.13 -5.14 -0.10
C PRO A 31 10.91 -5.29 -1.61
N GLU A 32 10.60 -6.50 -2.07
CA GLU A 32 10.35 -6.78 -3.48
C GLU A 32 9.12 -6.03 -4.01
N GLU A 33 8.08 -5.86 -3.19
CA GLU A 33 6.91 -5.06 -3.56
C GLU A 33 7.25 -3.57 -3.62
N ILE A 34 8.14 -3.08 -2.74
CA ILE A 34 8.63 -1.70 -2.77
C ILE A 34 9.48 -1.45 -4.03
N ASP A 35 10.31 -2.43 -4.42
CA ASP A 35 11.11 -2.38 -5.64
C ASP A 35 10.22 -2.29 -6.89
N VAL A 36 9.11 -3.04 -6.91
CA VAL A 36 8.10 -2.93 -7.97
C VAL A 36 7.49 -1.52 -7.98
N LEU A 37 7.04 -0.99 -6.84
CA LEU A 37 6.43 0.34 -6.76
C LEU A 37 7.38 1.47 -7.18
N THR A 38 8.67 1.34 -6.90
CA THR A 38 9.72 2.33 -7.22
C THR A 38 10.44 2.05 -8.53
N GLY A 39 10.13 0.92 -9.17
CA GLY A 39 10.76 0.44 -10.39
C GLY A 39 10.46 1.28 -11.63
N LYS A 40 11.23 0.99 -12.69
CA LYS A 40 11.19 1.72 -13.98
C LYS A 40 10.08 1.24 -14.91
N ASP A 41 9.66 -0.02 -14.80
CA ASP A 41 8.53 -0.52 -15.60
C ASP A 41 7.24 0.03 -15.03
N ARG A 42 6.65 1.00 -15.71
CA ARG A 42 5.38 1.65 -15.33
C ARG A 42 4.19 1.14 -16.12
N MET A 43 4.44 0.44 -17.23
CA MET A 43 3.40 -0.02 -18.15
C MET A 43 2.94 -1.43 -17.83
N GLY A 44 3.85 -2.30 -17.36
CA GLY A 44 3.52 -3.67 -16.96
C GLY A 44 2.45 -3.75 -15.88
N PHE A 45 2.36 -2.74 -15.01
CA PHE A 45 1.38 -2.70 -13.92
C PHE A 45 -0.08 -2.77 -14.38
N PHE A 46 -0.39 -2.18 -15.54
CA PHE A 46 -1.76 -2.14 -16.05
C PHE A 46 -2.21 -3.50 -16.60
N THR A 47 -1.28 -4.33 -17.06
CA THR A 47 -1.58 -5.63 -17.68
C THR A 47 -1.48 -6.78 -16.68
N THR A 48 -0.44 -6.82 -15.84
CA THR A 48 -0.22 -7.91 -14.88
C THR A 48 -0.77 -7.61 -13.49
N GLY A 49 -0.93 -6.33 -13.15
CA GLY A 49 -1.21 -5.88 -11.78
C GLY A 49 0.05 -5.91 -10.92
N ILE A 50 -0.14 -5.63 -9.63
CA ILE A 50 0.91 -5.66 -8.62
C ILE A 50 0.42 -6.41 -7.38
N THR A 51 1.32 -6.69 -6.45
CA THR A 51 0.97 -7.23 -5.14
C THR A 51 1.35 -6.22 -4.07
N LEU A 52 0.45 -5.99 -3.11
CA LEU A 52 0.70 -5.18 -1.92
C LEU A 52 0.27 -5.95 -0.67
N GLY A 53 1.20 -6.23 0.22
CA GLY A 53 1.00 -7.03 1.43
C GLY A 53 0.45 -8.41 1.09
N ASN A 54 1.04 -9.07 0.07
CA ASN A 54 0.58 -10.36 -0.45
C ASN A 54 -0.84 -10.37 -1.04
N LYS A 55 -1.46 -9.20 -1.27
CA LYS A 55 -2.77 -9.09 -1.95
C LYS A 55 -2.59 -8.61 -3.39
N LYS A 56 -3.20 -9.33 -4.33
CA LYS A 56 -3.23 -8.91 -5.74
C LYS A 56 -4.01 -7.60 -5.87
N CYS A 57 -3.48 -6.70 -6.68
CA CYS A 57 -4.01 -5.37 -6.89
C CYS A 57 -3.99 -5.02 -8.38
N SER A 58 -4.90 -4.13 -8.79
CA SER A 58 -4.89 -3.47 -10.09
C SER A 58 -4.50 -2.01 -9.91
N VAL A 59 -3.56 -1.53 -10.73
CA VAL A 59 -3.27 -0.10 -10.83
C VAL A 59 -4.34 0.55 -11.69
N ILE A 60 -4.97 1.60 -11.16
CA ILE A 60 -6.01 2.39 -11.83
C ILE A 60 -5.38 3.59 -12.53
N ARG A 61 -4.44 4.26 -11.85
CA ARG A 61 -3.73 5.43 -12.35
C ARG A 61 -2.32 5.45 -11.79
N ASP A 62 -1.35 5.77 -12.64
CA ASP A 62 0.04 5.98 -12.24
C ASP A 62 0.50 7.38 -12.64
N SER A 63 0.75 8.22 -11.65
CA SER A 63 1.29 9.57 -11.81
C SER A 63 2.46 9.80 -10.84
N ILE A 64 3.11 8.74 -10.37
CA ILE A 64 4.13 8.83 -9.31
C ILE A 64 5.37 9.63 -9.74
N SER A 65 5.64 9.63 -11.05
CA SER A 65 6.78 10.31 -11.68
C SER A 65 6.39 11.65 -12.30
N ILE A 66 5.11 12.03 -12.24
CA ILE A 66 4.62 13.31 -12.74
C ILE A 66 4.85 14.37 -11.66
N GLU A 67 5.53 15.44 -12.03
CA GLU A 67 5.77 16.57 -11.14
C GLU A 67 4.44 17.20 -10.68
N ASN A 68 4.35 17.54 -9.40
CA ASN A 68 3.16 18.08 -8.73
C ASN A 68 1.95 17.13 -8.63
N ASP A 69 2.11 15.85 -8.96
CA ASP A 69 1.11 14.81 -8.69
C ASP A 69 1.68 13.77 -7.72
N TRP A 70 2.75 13.07 -8.09
CA TRP A 70 3.44 12.07 -7.24
C TRP A 70 2.54 10.98 -6.64
N THR A 71 1.34 10.77 -7.18
CA THR A 71 0.41 9.75 -6.66
C THR A 71 0.19 8.58 -7.61
N MET A 72 -0.25 7.47 -7.04
CA MET A 72 -0.74 6.31 -7.78
C MET A 72 -2.00 5.78 -7.09
N ASP A 73 -3.02 5.45 -7.88
CA ASP A 73 -4.28 4.89 -7.38
C ASP A 73 -4.38 3.42 -7.75
N ILE A 74 -4.71 2.61 -6.75
CA ILE A 74 -4.69 1.15 -6.79
C ILE A 74 -5.98 0.62 -6.17
N ARG A 75 -6.41 -0.56 -6.58
CA ARG A 75 -7.50 -1.29 -5.93
C ARG A 75 -7.13 -2.75 -5.74
N THR A 76 -7.48 -3.32 -4.59
CA THR A 76 -7.30 -4.76 -4.36
C THR A 76 -8.22 -5.55 -5.29
N LYS A 77 -7.75 -6.69 -5.77
CA LYS A 77 -8.53 -7.66 -6.54
C LYS A 77 -9.16 -8.65 -5.58
N SER A 78 -10.40 -9.04 -5.87
CA SER A 78 -11.09 -10.12 -5.19
C SER A 78 -11.00 -11.40 -6.02
N GLN A 79 -10.83 -12.56 -5.39
CA GLN A 79 -10.90 -13.86 -6.06
C GLN A 79 -12.20 -14.64 -5.78
N GLY A 80 -12.91 -14.29 -4.72
CA GLY A 80 -14.08 -15.05 -4.22
C GLY A 80 -15.26 -14.18 -3.78
N GLY A 81 -15.33 -12.92 -4.22
CA GLY A 81 -16.41 -11.99 -3.88
C GLY A 81 -16.18 -11.21 -2.57
N GLU A 82 -15.02 -11.34 -1.94
CA GLU A 82 -14.62 -10.50 -0.81
C GLU A 82 -14.58 -9.00 -1.17
N PRO A 83 -14.85 -8.10 -0.21
CA PRO A 83 -14.76 -6.67 -0.45
C PRO A 83 -13.40 -6.25 -1.02
N THR A 84 -13.45 -5.27 -1.92
CA THR A 84 -12.25 -4.66 -2.50
C THR A 84 -12.02 -3.27 -1.92
N TYR A 85 -10.76 -2.92 -1.75
CA TYR A 85 -10.34 -1.70 -1.08
C TYR A 85 -9.55 -0.84 -2.04
N ASN A 86 -9.86 0.46 -2.04
CA ASN A 86 -9.04 1.45 -2.72
C ASN A 86 -7.78 1.72 -1.90
N ILE A 87 -6.66 1.88 -2.59
CA ILE A 87 -5.36 2.21 -2.02
C ILE A 87 -4.83 3.40 -2.83
N SER A 88 -4.34 4.43 -2.14
CA SER A 88 -3.60 5.51 -2.79
C SER A 88 -2.18 5.55 -2.24
N LEU A 89 -1.23 5.71 -3.16
CA LEU A 89 0.17 5.91 -2.87
C LEU A 89 0.54 7.38 -3.12
N GLY A 90 1.41 7.92 -2.29
CA GLY A 90 2.05 9.22 -2.48
C GLY A 90 3.57 9.08 -2.34
N LYS A 91 4.34 9.65 -3.28
CA LYS A 91 5.80 9.55 -3.28
C LYS A 91 6.47 10.85 -2.81
N ALA A 92 7.18 10.74 -1.70
CA ALA A 92 8.14 11.75 -1.26
C ALA A 92 9.53 11.47 -1.86
N THR A 93 10.56 12.19 -1.40
CA THR A 93 11.92 12.06 -1.95
C THR A 93 12.60 10.75 -1.51
N LYS A 94 12.34 10.35 -0.28
CA LYS A 94 12.96 9.26 0.49
C LYS A 94 11.91 8.35 1.14
N ALA A 95 10.62 8.64 0.98
CA ALA A 95 9.54 7.88 1.58
C ALA A 95 8.37 7.64 0.61
N LEU A 96 7.63 6.56 0.86
CA LEU A 96 6.35 6.27 0.24
C LEU A 96 5.26 6.32 1.31
N VAL A 97 4.19 7.06 1.02
CA VAL A 97 2.97 7.10 1.82
C VAL A 97 1.99 6.13 1.20
N VAL A 98 1.55 5.13 1.96
CA VAL A 98 0.55 4.13 1.51
C VAL A 98 -0.69 4.27 2.36
N VAL A 99 -1.84 4.54 1.74
CA VAL A 99 -3.12 4.70 2.43
C VAL A 99 -4.14 3.74 1.85
N MET A 100 -4.61 2.79 2.65
CA MET A 100 -5.72 1.91 2.30
C MET A 100 -7.01 2.41 2.94
N GLY A 101 -8.06 2.54 2.14
CA GLY A 101 -9.39 2.89 2.64
C GLY A 101 -10.09 1.69 3.27
N LYS A 102 -10.95 1.96 4.25
CA LYS A 102 -11.96 0.99 4.68
C LYS A 102 -12.94 0.71 3.53
N GLU A 103 -13.74 -0.33 3.70
CA GLU A 103 -14.79 -0.70 2.75
C GLU A 103 -15.70 0.51 2.43
N GLY A 104 -15.99 0.70 1.14
CA GLY A 104 -16.84 1.80 0.66
C GLY A 104 -16.16 3.17 0.54
N ILE A 105 -14.91 3.34 1.00
CA ILE A 105 -14.20 4.63 0.88
C ILE A 105 -13.77 4.87 -0.57
N HIS A 106 -14.14 6.02 -1.12
CA HIS A 106 -13.84 6.38 -2.50
C HIS A 106 -12.36 6.76 -2.70
N GLY A 107 -11.77 6.31 -3.83
CA GLY A 107 -10.36 6.51 -4.15
C GLY A 107 -9.92 7.98 -4.18
N GLY A 108 -10.75 8.89 -4.72
CA GLY A 108 -10.42 10.32 -4.75
C GLY A 108 -10.19 10.95 -3.37
N GLN A 109 -10.89 10.47 -2.32
CA GLN A 109 -10.66 10.96 -0.95
C GLN A 109 -9.33 10.47 -0.38
N LEU A 110 -8.94 9.22 -0.68
CA LEU A 110 -7.66 8.65 -0.29
C LEU A 110 -6.51 9.32 -1.02
N ASN A 111 -6.67 9.56 -2.32
CA ASN A 111 -5.68 10.20 -3.15
C ASN A 111 -5.30 11.58 -2.61
N LYS A 112 -6.30 12.41 -2.29
CA LYS A 112 -6.08 13.74 -1.70
C LYS A 112 -5.29 13.67 -0.38
N LYS A 113 -5.54 12.65 0.46
CA LYS A 113 -4.81 12.43 1.71
C LYS A 113 -3.37 12.00 1.46
N ALA A 114 -3.16 11.02 0.57
CA ALA A 114 -1.83 10.52 0.20
C ALA A 114 -0.96 11.63 -0.43
N PHE A 115 -1.54 12.42 -1.34
CA PHE A 115 -0.90 13.60 -1.93
C PHE A 115 -0.46 14.60 -0.87
N SER A 116 -1.38 15.02 0.00
CA SER A 116 -1.09 16.03 1.01
C SER A 116 0.01 15.58 1.98
N MET A 117 0.01 14.30 2.37
CA MET A 117 1.07 13.73 3.20
C MET A 117 2.41 13.65 2.47
N ALA A 118 2.42 13.21 1.21
CA ALA A 118 3.64 13.18 0.41
C ALA A 118 4.21 14.58 0.19
N GLU A 119 3.37 15.56 -0.13
CA GLU A 119 3.76 16.96 -0.29
C GLU A 119 4.39 17.52 1.00
N TYR A 120 3.77 17.26 2.15
CA TYR A 120 4.32 17.65 3.46
C TYR A 120 5.71 17.05 3.71
N LEU A 121 5.88 15.75 3.44
CA LEU A 121 7.16 15.07 3.60
C LEU A 121 8.23 15.67 2.67
N ARG A 122 7.89 15.94 1.41
CA ARG A 122 8.79 16.60 0.45
C ARG A 122 9.24 17.97 0.94
N LYS A 123 8.30 18.81 1.39
CA LYS A 123 8.59 20.13 1.98
C LYS A 123 9.46 20.03 3.22
N SER A 124 9.38 18.91 3.94
CA SER A 124 10.18 18.63 5.14
C SER A 124 11.55 17.98 4.84
N GLY A 125 11.92 17.79 3.58
CA GLY A 125 13.21 17.19 3.17
C GLY A 125 13.26 15.67 3.17
N TYR A 126 12.09 15.02 3.22
CA TYR A 126 11.88 13.58 3.10
C TYR A 126 11.34 13.16 1.74
#